data_AF-A0A945HLE6-F1
#
_entry.id   AF-A0A945HLE6-F1
#
_cell.length_a   1.000
_cell.length_b   1.000
_cell.length_c   1.000
_cell.angle_alpha   90.00
_cell.angle_beta   90.00
_cell.angle_gamma   90.00
#
_symmetry.space_group_name_H-M   'P 1'
#
loop_
_entity.id
_entity.type
_entity.pdbx_description
1 polymer ?
#
loop_
_entity_poly.entity_id
_entity_poly.type
_entity_poly.pdbx_seq_one_letter_code
_entity_poly.pdbx_strand_id
1 'polypeptide(L)'
;MEIEKGFKIDSPNVFVPWNIDEKEFLELFKTAELKNVTSGYYTIPCESLNGLKSLIGFHFEPRKNGVLNELEFFRTNYDDPKKSFDDFQSHFENAFGKPTGSSKGNEGFDNYQWSINGIKIMHYVFDRFGPEEHMRIKYESTTTYKNNGGNSAGIKNSNNNNIWSRLKSLWS
;
A
#
# COMPACT_ATOMS: atom_id res chain seq x y z
N MET A 1 -14.53 4.66 -6.94
CA MET A 1 -13.54 5.44 -6.15
C MET A 1 -12.37 5.77 -7.06
N GLU A 2 -11.85 7.00 -7.01
CA GLU A 2 -10.66 7.43 -7.76
C GLU A 2 -9.40 7.14 -6.92
N ILE A 3 -9.02 5.85 -6.87
CA ILE A 3 -7.95 5.36 -6.01
C ILE A 3 -6.59 5.99 -6.33
N GLU A 4 -6.40 6.54 -7.52
CA GLU A 4 -5.21 7.27 -7.92
C GLU A 4 -5.03 8.61 -7.19
N LYS A 5 -6.10 9.18 -6.60
CA LYS A 5 -6.04 10.44 -5.85
C LYS A 5 -5.81 10.23 -4.36
N GLY A 6 -6.23 9.08 -3.84
CA GLY A 6 -6.22 8.78 -2.41
C GLY A 6 -7.19 7.66 -2.06
N PHE A 7 -7.39 7.46 -0.76
CA PHE A 7 -8.28 6.44 -0.23
C PHE A 7 -9.41 7.04 0.60
N LYS A 8 -10.63 6.54 0.40
CA LYS A 8 -11.80 6.97 1.18
C LYS A 8 -12.06 5.99 2.32
N ILE A 9 -12.15 6.53 3.53
CA ILE A 9 -12.62 5.82 4.72
C ILE A 9 -14.06 6.27 4.98
N ASP A 10 -14.94 5.30 5.23
CA ASP A 10 -16.37 5.52 5.43
C ASP A 10 -16.64 5.96 6.87
N SER A 11 -15.97 5.30 7.84
CA SER A 11 -16.01 5.65 9.26
C SER A 11 -14.62 5.49 9.89
N PRO A 12 -13.93 6.58 10.31
CA PRO A 12 -14.37 7.97 10.20
C PRO A 12 -14.48 8.43 8.74
N ASN A 13 -15.42 9.33 8.45
CA ASN A 13 -15.70 9.83 7.10
C ASN A 13 -14.59 10.77 6.59
N VAL A 14 -13.45 10.22 6.18
CA VAL A 14 -12.24 10.97 5.80
C VAL A 14 -11.76 10.51 4.43
N PHE A 15 -11.32 11.44 3.59
CA PHE A 15 -10.59 11.13 2.36
C PHE A 15 -9.11 11.43 2.59
N VAL A 16 -8.24 10.45 2.33
CA VAL A 16 -6.79 10.54 2.58
C VAL A 16 -6.07 10.60 1.24
N PRO A 17 -5.57 11.77 0.82
CA PRO A 17 -4.82 11.90 -0.43
C PRO A 17 -3.48 11.15 -0.36
N TRP A 18 -3.03 10.62 -1.50
CA TRP A 18 -1.63 10.18 -1.61
C TRP A 18 -0.68 11.37 -1.57
N ASN A 19 0.56 11.13 -1.16
CA ASN A 19 1.61 12.15 -1.00
C ASN A 19 1.29 13.25 0.02
N ILE A 20 0.26 13.09 0.86
CA ILE A 20 0.02 13.97 1.99
C ILE A 20 1.18 13.85 2.99
N ASP A 21 1.64 14.97 3.53
CA ASP A 21 2.65 14.94 4.58
C ASP A 21 2.05 14.58 5.95
N GLU A 22 2.92 14.23 6.90
CA GLU A 22 2.50 13.78 8.24
C GLU A 22 1.73 14.86 9.01
N LYS A 23 2.05 16.15 8.81
CA LYS A 23 1.37 17.25 9.51
C LYS A 23 -0.05 17.44 8.98
N GLU A 24 -0.21 17.48 7.66
CA GLU A 24 -1.53 17.59 7.01
C GLU A 24 -2.39 16.36 7.32
N PHE A 25 -1.77 15.17 7.34
CA PHE A 25 -2.45 13.92 7.71
C PHE A 25 -3.00 13.97 9.13
N LEU A 26 -2.22 14.42 10.12
CA LEU A 26 -2.70 14.51 11.50
C LEU A 26 -3.86 15.49 11.65
N GLU A 27 -3.88 16.57 10.87
CA GLU A 27 -5.00 17.52 10.85
C GLU A 27 -6.30 16.89 10.29
N LEU A 28 -6.21 16.02 9.26
CA LEU A 28 -7.37 15.30 8.71
C LEU A 28 -8.07 14.43 9.76
N PHE A 29 -7.31 13.91 10.71
CA PHE A 29 -7.79 12.97 11.73
C PHE A 29 -7.84 13.58 13.13
N LYS A 30 -7.80 14.91 13.27
CA LYS A 30 -7.78 15.58 14.59
C LYS A 30 -8.96 15.23 15.51
N THR A 31 -10.08 14.79 14.93
CA THR A 31 -11.29 14.38 15.66
C THR A 31 -11.42 12.86 15.79
N ALA A 32 -10.42 12.10 15.35
CA ALA A 32 -10.42 10.65 15.37
C ALA A 32 -9.25 10.12 16.22
N GLU A 33 -9.42 8.93 16.80
CA GLU A 33 -8.40 8.31 17.64
C GLU A 33 -7.36 7.58 16.78
N LEU A 34 -6.45 8.34 16.16
CA LEU A 34 -5.25 7.77 15.53
C LEU A 34 -4.27 7.27 16.59
N LYS A 35 -3.76 6.06 16.40
CA LYS A 35 -2.65 5.51 17.17
C LYS A 35 -1.34 5.68 16.40
N ASN A 36 -0.41 6.46 16.95
CA ASN A 36 0.99 6.45 16.50
C ASN A 36 1.67 5.17 17.00
N VAL A 37 2.15 4.33 16.07
CA VAL A 37 2.85 3.08 16.40
C VAL A 37 4.34 3.31 16.47
N THR A 38 4.88 3.99 15.46
CA THR A 38 6.28 4.44 15.40
C THR A 38 6.39 5.59 14.40
N SER A 39 7.58 6.17 14.25
CA SER A 39 7.85 7.25 13.29
C SER A 39 7.37 6.86 11.88
N GLY A 40 6.49 7.67 11.31
CA GLY A 40 5.94 7.45 9.97
C GLY A 40 4.99 6.25 9.87
N TYR A 41 4.46 5.75 10.99
CA TYR A 41 3.47 4.68 10.99
C TYR A 41 2.34 4.93 11.99
N TYR A 42 1.13 5.10 11.46
CA TYR A 42 -0.10 5.34 12.21
C TYR A 42 -1.13 4.26 11.92
N THR A 43 -2.03 4.02 12.87
CA THR A 43 -3.12 3.05 12.70
C THR A 43 -4.44 3.61 13.20
N ILE A 44 -5.54 3.19 12.58
CA ILE A 44 -6.91 3.51 13.04
C ILE A 44 -7.84 2.31 12.79
N PRO A 45 -8.73 1.96 13.73
CA PRO A 45 -9.87 1.11 13.42
C PRO A 45 -10.86 1.88 12.53
N CYS A 46 -11.38 1.24 11.49
CA CYS A 46 -12.31 1.92 10.59
C CYS A 46 -13.28 0.97 9.90
N GLU A 47 -14.26 1.58 9.25
CA GLU A 47 -15.07 0.97 8.20
C GLU A 47 -14.71 1.62 6.85
N SER A 48 -14.50 0.81 5.82
CA SER A 48 -14.19 1.26 4.46
C SER A 48 -14.81 0.33 3.42
N LEU A 49 -14.70 0.65 2.13
CA LEU A 49 -15.13 -0.21 1.02
C LEU A 49 -16.57 -0.76 1.19
N ASN A 50 -17.48 0.09 1.66
CA ASN A 50 -18.89 -0.24 1.89
C ASN A 50 -19.09 -1.39 2.91
N GLY A 51 -18.49 -1.29 4.09
CA GLY A 51 -18.78 -2.18 5.22
C GLY A 51 -17.61 -3.02 5.73
N LEU A 52 -16.45 -2.94 5.08
CA LEU A 52 -15.25 -3.65 5.51
C LEU A 52 -14.74 -3.05 6.83
N LYS A 53 -14.87 -3.82 7.90
CA LYS A 53 -14.32 -3.48 9.22
C LYS A 53 -12.93 -4.07 9.37
N SER A 54 -11.95 -3.19 9.60
CA SER A 54 -10.54 -3.54 9.79
C SER A 54 -9.81 -2.43 10.55
N LEU A 55 -8.52 -2.63 10.83
CA LEU A 55 -7.60 -1.52 11.00
C LEU A 55 -7.01 -1.13 9.64
N ILE A 56 -6.70 0.15 9.49
CA ILE A 56 -5.82 0.65 8.43
C ILE A 56 -4.56 1.21 9.09
N GLY A 57 -3.43 0.74 8.59
CA GLY A 57 -2.10 1.27 8.82
C GLY A 57 -1.70 2.24 7.72
N PHE A 58 -1.18 3.41 8.09
CA PHE A 58 -0.71 4.46 7.20
C PHE A 58 0.82 4.54 7.28
N HIS A 59 1.50 4.21 6.19
CA HIS A 59 2.96 4.19 6.12
C HIS A 59 3.46 5.41 5.34
N PHE A 60 4.40 6.14 5.94
CA PHE A 60 5.06 7.32 5.37
C PHE A 60 6.49 6.99 4.98
N GLU A 61 6.90 7.43 3.78
CA GLU A 61 8.27 7.25 3.28
C GLU A 61 8.88 8.59 2.83
N PRO A 62 10.09 8.95 3.31
CA PRO A 62 10.80 8.32 4.43
C PRO A 62 10.03 8.40 5.74
N ARG A 63 10.33 7.51 6.70
CA ARG A 63 9.63 7.44 8.01
C ARG A 63 9.64 8.73 8.84
N LYS A 64 10.46 9.72 8.48
CA LYS A 64 10.50 11.04 9.10
C LYS A 64 10.35 12.09 8.03
N ASN A 65 9.36 12.98 8.18
CA ASN A 65 9.07 14.04 7.22
C ASN A 65 8.82 13.52 5.79
N GLY A 66 8.33 12.28 5.68
CA GLY A 66 7.93 11.71 4.41
C GLY A 66 6.48 11.97 4.10
N VAL A 67 6.00 11.26 3.09
CA VAL A 67 4.63 11.35 2.61
C VAL A 67 3.97 9.99 2.61
N LEU A 68 2.65 9.96 2.74
CA LEU A 68 1.88 8.73 2.68
C LEU A 68 2.05 8.05 1.32
N ASN A 69 2.51 6.80 1.34
CA ASN A 69 2.72 6.00 0.13
C ASN A 69 2.11 4.59 0.19
N GLU A 70 1.75 4.09 1.38
CA GLU A 70 1.20 2.74 1.53
C GLU A 70 0.14 2.70 2.64
N LEU A 71 -0.93 1.95 2.35
CA LEU A 71 -1.96 1.55 3.29
C LEU A 71 -1.85 0.04 3.51
N GLU A 72 -1.94 -0.37 4.77
CA GLU A 72 -1.97 -1.77 5.18
C GLU A 72 -3.26 -2.06 5.93
N PHE A 73 -4.03 -3.03 5.47
CA PHE A 73 -5.29 -3.42 6.08
C PHE A 73 -5.08 -4.72 6.84
N PHE A 74 -5.53 -4.77 8.09
CA PHE A 74 -5.33 -5.92 8.95
C PHE A 74 -6.39 -6.01 10.04
N ARG A 75 -6.47 -7.18 10.68
CA ARG A 75 -7.32 -7.43 11.84
C ARG A 75 -6.47 -7.81 13.04
N THR A 76 -7.04 -7.74 14.22
CA THR A 76 -6.40 -8.26 15.45
C THR A 76 -6.92 -9.65 15.83
N ASN A 77 -8.10 -10.02 15.34
CA ASN A 77 -8.67 -11.35 15.51
C ASN A 77 -8.38 -12.19 14.26
N TYR A 78 -7.75 -13.36 14.46
CA TYR A 78 -7.38 -14.34 13.43
C TYR A 78 -7.99 -15.72 13.69
N ASP A 79 -9.12 -15.81 14.40
CA ASP A 79 -9.78 -17.08 14.74
C ASP A 79 -10.17 -17.90 13.49
N ASP A 80 -10.47 -17.21 12.39
CA ASP A 80 -10.79 -17.82 11.09
C ASP A 80 -10.08 -17.07 9.96
N PRO A 81 -8.83 -17.45 9.63
CA PRO A 81 -8.04 -16.80 8.59
C PRO A 81 -8.72 -16.87 7.22
N LYS A 82 -9.41 -17.97 6.92
CA LYS A 82 -10.08 -18.13 5.62
C LYS A 82 -11.25 -17.17 5.47
N LYS A 83 -12.07 -17.04 6.51
CA LYS A 83 -13.15 -16.06 6.52
C LYS A 83 -12.59 -14.64 6.42
N SER A 84 -11.49 -14.34 7.10
CA SER A 84 -10.87 -13.03 7.01
C SER A 84 -10.46 -12.69 5.57
N PHE A 85 -9.73 -13.62 4.97
CA PHE A 85 -9.24 -13.54 3.60
C PHE A 85 -10.37 -13.40 2.57
N ASP A 86 -11.39 -14.26 2.65
CA ASP A 86 -12.52 -14.22 1.73
C ASP A 86 -13.29 -12.89 1.84
N ASP A 87 -13.39 -12.33 3.05
CA ASP A 87 -14.07 -11.06 3.31
C ASP A 87 -13.28 -9.86 2.74
N PHE A 88 -11.97 -9.81 3.00
CA PHE A 88 -11.10 -8.81 2.38
C PHE A 88 -11.15 -8.89 0.85
N GLN A 89 -10.99 -10.10 0.29
CA GLN A 89 -11.01 -10.32 -1.14
C GLN A 89 -12.34 -9.85 -1.76
N SER A 90 -13.47 -10.19 -1.14
CA SER A 90 -14.79 -9.82 -1.64
C SER A 90 -15.00 -8.30 -1.67
N HIS A 91 -14.61 -7.60 -0.59
CA HIS A 91 -14.72 -6.13 -0.54
C HIS A 91 -13.83 -5.43 -1.57
N PHE A 92 -12.60 -5.92 -1.76
CA PHE A 92 -11.69 -5.36 -2.75
C PHE A 92 -12.13 -5.67 -4.18
N GLU A 93 -12.63 -6.86 -4.46
CA GLU A 93 -13.19 -7.18 -5.78
C GLU A 93 -14.43 -6.34 -6.11
N ASN A 94 -15.29 -6.09 -5.12
CA ASN A 94 -16.45 -5.23 -5.30
C ASN A 94 -16.06 -3.77 -5.58
N ALA A 95 -14.96 -3.29 -4.96
CA ALA A 95 -14.50 -1.92 -5.11
C ALA A 95 -13.67 -1.68 -6.39
N PHE A 96 -12.86 -2.66 -6.80
CA PHE A 96 -11.83 -2.49 -7.83
C PHE A 96 -11.98 -3.44 -9.02
N GLY A 97 -12.99 -4.32 -9.01
CA GLY A 97 -13.15 -5.39 -9.99
C GLY A 97 -12.22 -6.57 -9.74
N LYS A 98 -12.13 -7.50 -10.69
CA LYS A 98 -11.28 -8.69 -10.55
C LYS A 98 -9.79 -8.33 -10.52
N PRO A 99 -8.95 -9.10 -9.81
CA PRO A 99 -7.50 -8.93 -9.82
C PRO A 99 -6.94 -8.96 -11.25
N THR A 100 -5.96 -8.10 -11.51
CA THR A 100 -5.21 -8.09 -12.77
C THR A 100 -4.20 -9.24 -12.88
N GLY A 101 -3.86 -9.86 -11.75
CA GLY A 101 -2.99 -11.02 -11.70
C GLY A 101 -3.25 -11.87 -10.47
N SER A 102 -2.97 -13.16 -10.59
CA SER A 102 -2.99 -14.09 -9.48
C SER A 102 -1.91 -15.16 -9.62
N SER A 103 -1.52 -15.74 -8.50
CA SER A 103 -0.64 -16.92 -8.45
C SER A 103 -1.05 -17.82 -7.30
N LYS A 104 -0.56 -19.07 -7.30
CA LYS A 104 -0.63 -19.90 -6.09
C LYS A 104 0.25 -19.29 -5.01
N GLY A 105 -0.30 -19.14 -3.81
CA GLY A 105 0.46 -18.89 -2.59
C GLY A 105 0.81 -20.21 -1.90
N ASN A 106 1.55 -20.11 -0.80
CA ASN A 106 2.09 -21.29 -0.12
C ASN A 106 1.15 -21.82 0.97
N GLU A 107 0.33 -20.95 1.58
CA GLU A 107 -0.39 -21.27 2.83
C GLU A 107 -1.85 -21.67 2.62
N GLY A 108 -2.15 -22.26 1.47
CA GLY A 108 -3.52 -22.61 1.06
C GLY A 108 -4.35 -21.42 0.57
N PHE A 109 -3.71 -20.26 0.38
CA PHE A 109 -4.29 -19.05 -0.18
C PHE A 109 -3.65 -18.73 -1.54
N ASP A 110 -4.45 -18.20 -2.47
CA ASP A 110 -3.92 -17.62 -3.70
C ASP A 110 -3.40 -16.20 -3.41
N ASN A 111 -2.41 -15.75 -4.17
CA ASN A 111 -1.97 -14.36 -4.14
C ASN A 111 -2.72 -13.58 -5.21
N TYR A 112 -3.24 -12.41 -4.86
CA TYR A 112 -3.96 -11.53 -5.79
C TYR A 112 -3.27 -10.17 -5.91
N GLN A 113 -3.32 -9.61 -7.13
CA GLN A 113 -2.78 -8.29 -7.42
C GLN A 113 -3.72 -7.49 -8.33
N TRP A 114 -3.88 -6.20 -7.99
CA TRP A 114 -4.41 -5.19 -8.91
C TRP A 114 -3.33 -4.17 -9.26
N SER A 115 -3.29 -3.76 -10.52
CA SER A 115 -2.47 -2.65 -11.00
C SER A 115 -3.38 -1.63 -11.68
N ILE A 116 -3.53 -0.46 -11.05
CA ILE A 116 -4.50 0.56 -11.43
C ILE A 116 -3.80 1.93 -11.42
N ASN A 117 -3.45 2.48 -12.59
CA ASN A 117 -2.95 3.86 -12.73
C ASN A 117 -1.87 4.28 -11.70
N GLY A 118 -0.81 3.47 -11.54
CA GLY A 118 0.26 3.76 -10.57
C GLY A 118 -0.07 3.36 -9.12
N ILE A 119 -1.20 2.69 -8.89
CA ILE A 119 -1.53 2.00 -7.65
C ILE A 119 -1.29 0.51 -7.82
N LYS A 120 -0.64 -0.10 -6.83
CA LYS A 120 -0.55 -1.54 -6.69
C LYS A 120 -1.31 -1.99 -5.45
N ILE A 121 -2.23 -2.93 -5.64
CA ILE A 121 -2.95 -3.58 -4.54
C ILE A 121 -2.49 -5.03 -4.48
N MET A 122 -2.19 -5.53 -3.29
CA MET A 122 -1.74 -6.92 -3.09
C MET A 122 -2.54 -7.55 -1.95
N HIS A 123 -2.93 -8.81 -2.16
CA HIS A 123 -3.57 -9.64 -1.15
C HIS A 123 -2.92 -11.01 -1.13
N TYR A 124 -2.28 -11.39 -0.01
CA TYR A 124 -1.60 -12.67 0.12
C TYR A 124 -1.47 -13.06 1.59
N VAL A 125 -1.19 -14.34 1.82
CA VAL A 125 -0.79 -14.84 3.14
C VAL A 125 0.67 -15.27 3.06
N PHE A 126 1.45 -14.89 4.06
CA PHE A 126 2.87 -15.23 4.17
C PHE A 126 3.19 -15.72 5.58
N ASP A 127 3.90 -16.84 5.70
CA ASP A 127 4.33 -17.36 6.99
C ASP A 127 5.75 -16.91 7.34
N ARG A 128 5.89 -16.16 8.44
CA ARG A 128 7.21 -15.87 9.07
C ARG A 128 7.34 -16.46 10.46
N PHE A 129 6.28 -16.35 11.25
CA PHE A 129 6.17 -16.81 12.63
C PHE A 129 4.79 -17.42 12.88
N GLY A 130 4.14 -17.90 11.82
CA GLY A 130 2.71 -18.12 11.68
C GLY A 130 2.18 -17.39 10.44
N PRO A 131 1.00 -17.79 9.92
CA PRO A 131 0.39 -17.19 8.75
C PRO A 131 -0.02 -15.73 9.01
N GLU A 132 0.52 -14.81 8.23
CA GLU A 132 0.18 -13.38 8.26
C GLU A 132 -0.59 -12.99 7.00
N GLU A 133 -1.82 -12.50 7.18
CA GLU A 133 -2.62 -11.94 6.10
C GLU A 133 -2.15 -10.52 5.78
N HIS A 134 -1.84 -10.27 4.52
CA HIS A 134 -1.42 -8.97 4.02
C HIS A 134 -2.38 -8.48 2.93
N MET A 135 -3.15 -7.45 3.24
CA MET A 135 -3.90 -6.66 2.28
C MET A 135 -3.31 -5.24 2.22
N ARG A 136 -2.76 -4.84 1.07
CA ARG A 136 -1.97 -3.61 0.95
C ARG A 136 -2.35 -2.82 -0.29
N ILE A 137 -2.35 -1.49 -0.16
CA ILE A 137 -2.48 -0.54 -1.28
C ILE A 137 -1.23 0.34 -1.28
N LYS A 138 -0.49 0.35 -2.37
CA LYS A 138 0.73 1.13 -2.52
C LYS A 138 0.63 2.10 -3.69
N TYR A 139 0.98 3.35 -3.42
CA TYR A 139 1.17 4.39 -4.42
C TYR A 139 2.58 4.27 -5.01
N GLU A 140 2.69 3.79 -6.25
CA GLU A 140 3.94 3.54 -6.95
C GLU A 140 4.22 4.61 -8.03
N SER A 141 3.63 5.80 -7.93
CA SER A 141 3.70 6.82 -8.98
C SER A 141 5.09 6.98 -9.57
N THR A 142 5.16 6.86 -10.89
CA THR A 142 6.34 7.10 -11.72
C THR A 142 6.76 8.58 -11.78
N THR A 143 6.34 9.42 -10.84
CA THR A 143 6.85 10.79 -10.73
C THR A 143 8.31 10.75 -10.28
N THR A 144 9.21 10.74 -11.26
CA THR A 144 10.50 11.42 -11.15
C THR A 144 10.29 12.71 -10.36
N TYR A 145 10.90 12.77 -9.18
CA TYR A 145 11.02 14.00 -8.41
C TYR A 145 11.50 15.12 -9.36
N LYS A 146 10.61 16.05 -9.73
CA LYS A 146 11.03 17.31 -10.30
C LYS A 146 11.64 18.09 -9.15
N ASN A 147 12.96 18.01 -9.01
CA ASN A 147 13.72 18.92 -8.18
C ASN A 147 13.42 20.34 -8.66
N ASN A 148 12.61 21.08 -7.90
CA ASN A 148 12.52 22.53 -8.02
C ASN A 148 13.81 23.10 -7.44
N GLY A 149 14.86 23.21 -8.27
CA GLY A 149 16.11 23.83 -7.86
C GLY A 149 17.23 23.71 -8.90
N GLY A 150 17.35 24.71 -9.77
CA GLY A 150 18.66 25.20 -10.25
C GLY A 150 19.33 24.44 -11.40
N ASN A 151 19.43 25.14 -12.53
CA ASN A 151 20.32 24.93 -13.68
C ASN A 151 20.16 23.63 -14.50
N SER A 152 19.57 23.84 -15.67
CA SER A 152 19.78 23.06 -16.89
C SER A 152 21.28 22.87 -17.18
N ALA A 153 21.77 21.66 -16.94
CA ALA A 153 22.95 21.12 -17.59
C ALA A 153 22.54 19.82 -18.30
N GLY A 154 22.69 19.80 -19.63
CA GLY A 154 22.13 18.79 -20.52
C GLY A 154 22.56 17.37 -20.19
N ILE A 155 21.57 16.47 -20.14
CA ILE A 155 21.80 15.02 -20.04
C ILE A 155 22.14 14.51 -21.44
N LYS A 156 23.41 14.11 -21.62
CA LYS A 156 23.83 13.25 -22.73
C LYS A 156 23.13 11.90 -22.57
N ASN A 157 22.40 11.54 -23.62
CA ASN A 157 21.78 10.25 -23.81
C ASN A 157 22.86 9.15 -23.82
N SER A 158 22.83 8.25 -22.85
CA SER A 158 23.66 7.04 -22.86
C SER A 158 22.79 5.84 -22.51
N ASN A 159 22.38 5.13 -23.57
CA ASN A 159 21.92 3.75 -23.51
C ASN A 159 22.78 2.93 -22.56
N ASN A 160 22.17 2.27 -21.58
CA ASN A 160 22.85 1.23 -20.79
C ASN A 160 21.97 -0.02 -20.68
N ASN A 161 21.88 -0.72 -21.81
CA ASN A 161 21.73 -2.18 -21.81
C ASN A 161 23.01 -2.79 -21.22
N ASN A 162 23.16 -2.87 -19.88
CA ASN A 162 24.27 -3.66 -19.30
C ASN A 162 24.16 -4.02 -17.81
N ILE A 163 22.96 -4.18 -17.24
CA ILE A 163 22.81 -4.65 -15.85
C ILE A 163 22.74 -6.20 -15.75
N TRP A 164 22.48 -6.90 -16.85
CA TRP A 164 22.32 -8.37 -16.84
C TRP A 164 23.61 -9.18 -17.07
N SER A 165 24.76 -8.53 -17.30
CA SER A 165 26.03 -9.22 -17.56
C SER A 165 26.93 -9.41 -16.32
N ARG A 166 26.54 -8.90 -15.15
CA ARG A 166 27.38 -8.91 -13.92
C ARG A 166 26.93 -9.83 -12.78
N LEU A 167 25.90 -10.66 -12.98
CA LEU A 167 25.42 -11.62 -11.97
C LEU A 167 25.73 -13.10 -12.27
N LYS A 168 26.56 -13.40 -13.28
CA LYS A 168 26.94 -14.79 -13.63
C LYS A 168 28.31 -15.25 -13.11
N SER A 169 29.03 -14.47 -12.29
CA SER A 169 30.38 -14.84 -11.83
C SER A 169 30.50 -15.13 -10.33
N LEU A 170 29.43 -15.47 -9.63
CA LEU A 170 29.48 -15.81 -8.20
C LEU A 170 28.98 -17.23 -7.86
N TRP A 171 28.75 -18.07 -8.86
CA TRP A 171 28.53 -19.50 -8.70
C TRP A 171 29.33 -20.26 -9.77
N SER A 172 30.64 -20.38 -9.53
CA SER A 172 31.54 -21.39 -10.12
C SER A 172 32.68 -21.61 -9.14
#